data_AF-A0AA43M809-F1
#
_entry.id   AF-A0AA43M809-F1
#
_cell.length_a   1.000
_cell.length_b   1.000
_cell.length_c   1.000
_cell.angle_alpha   90.00
_cell.angle_beta   90.00
_cell.angle_gamma   90.00
#
_symmetry.space_group_name_H-M   'P 1'
#
loop_
_entity.id
_entity.type
_entity.pdbx_description
1 polymer ?
#
loop_
_entity_poly.entity_id
_entity_poly.type
_entity_poly.pdbx_seq_one_letter_code
_entity_poly.pdbx_strand_id
1 'polypeptide(L)'
;MQNLSSKDEIIHYIETFSAQLEQTWDIPGLEGLKEPLKVRASIGYSTFPDHGDTTSKLLKHADTSLYKQKKLRHVSNHYDIPFRHARRVMLL
;
A
#
# COMPACT_ATOMS: atom_id res chain seq x y z
N MET A 1 13.07 -6.78 12.89
CA MET A 1 11.79 -6.04 12.92
C MET A 1 12.08 -4.63 13.36
N GLN A 2 11.73 -3.61 12.57
CA GLN A 2 11.78 -2.23 13.04
C GLN A 2 10.59 -1.98 13.96
N ASN A 3 10.82 -1.31 15.09
CA ASN A 3 9.76 -0.88 15.99
C ASN A 3 9.21 0.45 15.47
N LEU A 4 8.03 0.43 14.86
CA LEU A 4 7.36 1.63 14.33
C LEU A 4 6.44 2.17 15.43
N SER A 5 6.79 3.33 15.98
CA SER A 5 6.19 3.90 17.18
C SER A 5 5.29 5.12 16.91
N SER A 6 5.43 5.72 15.73
CA SER A 6 4.61 6.87 15.32
C SER A 6 3.88 6.63 13.99
N LYS A 7 2.78 7.37 13.80
CA LYS A 7 2.02 7.38 12.54
C LYS A 7 2.93 7.76 11.35
N ASP A 8 3.86 8.68 11.55
CA ASP A 8 4.78 9.14 10.50
C ASP A 8 5.79 8.04 10.11
N GLU A 9 6.30 7.28 11.07
CA GLU A 9 7.17 6.13 10.80
C GLU A 9 6.44 5.04 10.01
N ILE A 10 5.17 4.76 10.36
CA ILE A 10 4.35 3.80 9.63
C ILE A 10 4.12 4.25 8.19
N ILE A 11 3.78 5.54 7.98
CA ILE A 11 3.59 6.10 6.65
C ILE A 11 4.89 6.02 5.84
N HIS A 12 6.01 6.44 6.44
CA HIS A 12 7.32 6.42 5.78
C HIS A 12 7.73 4.99 5.39
N TYR A 13 7.50 4.02 6.28
CA TYR A 13 7.75 2.61 5.98
C TYR A 13 6.87 2.12 4.82
N ILE A 14 5.56 2.40 4.85
CA ILE A 14 4.63 2.00 3.77
C ILE A 14 5.05 2.60 2.44
N GLU A 15 5.48 3.87 2.41
CA GLU A 15 5.95 4.53 1.20
C GLU A 15 7.23 3.89 0.66
N THR A 16 8.21 3.64 1.54
CA THR A 16 9.48 3.00 1.18
C THR A 16 9.25 1.59 0.65
N PHE A 17 8.45 0.79 1.35
CA PHE A 17 8.10 -0.57 0.95
C PHE A 17 7.32 -0.58 -0.37
N SER A 18 6.38 0.35 -0.56
CA SER A 18 5.67 0.49 -1.85
C SER A 18 6.63 0.82 -2.99
N ALA A 19 7.58 1.72 -2.78
CA ALA A 19 8.57 2.09 -3.80
C ALA A 19 9.48 0.90 -4.17
N GLN A 20 9.82 0.04 -3.20
CA GLN A 20 10.55 -1.20 -3.45
C GLN A 20 9.74 -2.18 -4.29
N LEU A 21 8.44 -2.33 -4.02
CA LEU A 21 7.57 -3.20 -4.83
C LEU A 21 7.36 -2.69 -6.26
N GLU A 22 7.40 -1.37 -6.47
CA GLU A 22 7.20 -0.73 -7.78
C GLU A 22 8.43 -0.79 -8.71
N GLN A 23 9.52 -1.42 -8.26
CA GLN A 23 10.66 -1.77 -9.10
C GLN A 23 10.24 -2.75 -10.20
N THR A 24 11.05 -2.80 -11.26
CA THR A 24 10.88 -3.77 -12.35
C THR A 24 11.49 -5.11 -11.95
N TRP A 25 10.78 -6.19 -12.27
CA TRP A 25 11.16 -7.55 -11.91
C TRP A 25 11.45 -8.35 -13.18
N ASP A 26 12.68 -8.84 -13.26
CA ASP A 26 13.07 -9.87 -14.22
C ASP A 26 12.75 -11.23 -13.62
N ILE A 27 11.74 -11.90 -14.17
CA ILE A 27 11.27 -13.19 -13.66
C ILE A 27 11.83 -14.30 -14.54
N PRO A 28 12.72 -15.17 -14.00
CA PRO A 28 13.24 -16.31 -14.74
C PRO A 28 12.10 -17.21 -15.27
N GLY A 29 12.18 -17.62 -16.54
CA GLY A 29 11.14 -18.42 -17.20
C GLY A 29 10.01 -17.61 -17.86
N LEU A 30 10.05 -16.27 -17.79
CA LEU A 30 9.15 -15.38 -18.55
C LEU A 30 9.88 -14.59 -19.65
N GLU A 31 10.81 -15.26 -20.35
CA GLU A 31 11.71 -14.67 -21.36
C GLU A 31 11.00 -14.08 -22.60
N GLY A 32 9.68 -14.29 -22.75
CA GLY A 32 8.87 -13.74 -23.84
C GLY A 32 8.22 -12.38 -23.55
N LEU A 33 8.38 -11.83 -22.35
CA LEU A 33 7.89 -10.48 -22.04
C LEU A 33 8.79 -9.43 -22.71
N LYS A 34 8.18 -8.54 -23.50
CA LYS A 34 8.90 -7.41 -24.13
C LYS A 34 9.41 -6.38 -23.12
N GLU A 35 8.79 -6.34 -21.95
CA GLU A 35 9.06 -5.37 -20.89
C GLU A 35 9.13 -6.09 -19.55
N PRO A 36 10.04 -5.70 -18.63
CA PRO A 36 10.09 -6.23 -17.28
C PRO A 36 8.76 -6.09 -16.53
N LEU A 37 8.44 -7.04 -15.65
CA LEU A 37 7.19 -6.99 -14.91
C LEU A 37 7.23 -5.83 -13.91
N LYS A 38 6.24 -4.96 -13.96
CA LYS A 38 6.05 -3.92 -12.95
C LYS A 38 4.84 -4.23 -12.08
N VAL A 39 5.06 -4.36 -10.78
CA VAL A 39 3.99 -4.63 -9.82
C VAL A 39 3.66 -3.34 -9.05
N ARG A 40 2.38 -3.19 -8.70
CA ARG A 40 1.91 -2.13 -7.79
C ARG A 40 1.06 -2.78 -6.71
N ALA A 41 1.19 -2.30 -5.48
CA ALA A 41 0.44 -2.83 -4.34
C ALA A 41 -0.45 -1.76 -3.70
N SER A 42 -1.66 -2.16 -3.32
CA SER A 42 -2.45 -1.48 -2.30
C SER A 42 -2.06 -2.06 -0.94
N ILE A 43 -1.92 -1.23 0.08
CA ILE A 43 -1.49 -1.63 1.43
C ILE A 43 -2.52 -1.12 2.43
N GLY A 44 -3.06 -2.02 3.24
CA GLY A 44 -3.86 -1.69 4.41
C GLY A 44 -3.06 -1.96 5.68
N TYR A 45 -3.19 -1.10 6.68
CA TYR A 45 -2.56 -1.25 7.98
C TYR A 45 -3.54 -0.96 9.11
N SER A 46 -3.22 -1.45 10.30
CA SER A 46 -3.88 -1.15 11.55
C SER A 46 -2.84 -1.09 12.67
N THR A 47 -3.15 -0.32 13.72
CA THR A 47 -2.32 -0.12 14.91
C THR A 47 -3.06 -0.58 16.14
N PHE A 48 -2.36 -1.28 17.03
CA PHE A 48 -2.82 -1.53 18.38
C PHE A 48 -2.35 -0.38 19.29
N PRO A 49 -3.19 0.10 20.23
CA PRO A 49 -4.55 -0.34 20.52
C PRO A 49 -5.64 0.37 19.68
N ASP A 50 -5.28 1.38 18.87
CA ASP A 50 -6.24 2.31 18.24
C ASP A 50 -7.32 1.62 17.39
N HIS A 51 -6.97 0.54 16.70
CA HIS A 51 -7.84 -0.19 15.78
C HIS A 51 -8.41 -1.47 16.39
N GLY A 52 -8.27 -1.64 17.71
CA GLY A 52 -8.83 -2.74 18.46
C GLY A 52 -7.80 -3.48 19.31
N ASP A 53 -8.35 -4.24 20.25
CA ASP A 53 -7.67 -4.99 21.29
C ASP A 53 -7.52 -6.48 20.97
N THR A 54 -8.10 -6.93 19.84
CA THR A 54 -7.99 -8.32 19.38
C THR A 54 -7.43 -8.37 17.97
N THR A 55 -6.71 -9.45 17.67
CA THR A 55 -6.17 -9.72 16.33
C THR A 55 -7.27 -9.69 15.25
N SER A 56 -8.47 -10.20 15.55
CA SER A 56 -9.59 -10.18 14.59
C SER A 56 -10.02 -8.75 14.24
N LYS A 57 -10.12 -7.85 15.24
CA LYS A 57 -10.42 -6.43 14.99
C LYS A 57 -9.31 -5.77 14.17
N LEU A 58 -8.05 -5.97 14.54
CA LEU A 58 -6.90 -5.42 13.84
C LEU A 58 -6.86 -5.87 12.36
N LEU A 59 -7.07 -7.15 12.09
CA LEU A 59 -7.10 -7.69 10.71
C LEU A 59 -8.27 -7.11 9.91
N LYS A 60 -9.46 -7.01 10.50
CA LYS A 60 -10.62 -6.40 9.85
C LYS A 60 -10.38 -4.93 9.48
N HIS A 61 -9.72 -4.18 10.37
CA HIS A 61 -9.35 -2.79 10.10
C HIS A 61 -8.31 -2.68 8.98
N ALA A 62 -7.29 -3.53 8.98
CA ALA A 62 -6.28 -3.56 7.92
C ALA A 62 -6.90 -3.91 6.55
N ASP A 63 -7.78 -4.92 6.49
CA ASP A 63 -8.48 -5.31 5.27
C ASP A 63 -9.40 -4.20 4.74
N THR A 64 -10.14 -3.54 5.64
CA THR A 64 -10.97 -2.38 5.28
C THR A 64 -10.11 -1.24 4.71
N SER A 65 -8.97 -0.95 5.32
CA SER A 65 -8.01 0.05 4.85
C SER A 65 -7.42 -0.31 3.48
N LEU A 66 -7.08 -1.59 3.26
CA LEU A 66 -6.60 -2.12 1.99
C LEU A 66 -7.63 -1.89 0.87
N TYR A 67 -8.90 -2.23 1.14
CA TYR A 67 -9.95 -2.10 0.15
C TYR A 67 -10.21 -0.63 -0.24
N LYS A 68 -10.15 0.29 0.73
CA LYS A 68 -10.19 1.74 0.46
C LYS A 68 -9.04 2.16 -0.47
N GLN A 69 -7.81 1.73 -0.17
CA GLN A 69 -6.63 2.00 -1.01
C GLN A 69 -6.76 1.42 -2.42
N LYS A 70 -7.32 0.21 -2.56
CA LYS A 70 -7.56 -0.44 -3.85
C LYS A 70 -8.56 0.36 -4.71
N LYS A 71 -9.65 0.83 -4.10
CA LYS A 71 -10.63 1.69 -4.78
C LYS A 71 -10.00 3.00 -5.28
N LEU A 72 -9.22 3.68 -4.44
CA LEU A 72 -8.55 4.93 -4.82
C LEU A 72 -7.57 4.73 -5.98
N ARG A 73 -6.81 3.63 -5.99
CA ARG A 73 -5.93 3.30 -7.13
C ARG A 73 -6.70 3.03 -8.42
N HIS A 74 -7.83 2.31 -8.36
CA HIS A 74 -8.67 2.07 -9.53
C HIS A 74 -9.18 3.39 -10.13
N VAL A 75 -9.60 4.34 -9.29
CA VAL A 75 -10.02 5.68 -9.73
C VAL A 75 -8.83 6.43 -10.34
N SER A 76 -7.66 6.41 -9.69
CA SER A 76 -6.47 7.11 -10.19
C SER A 76 -6.01 6.60 -11.57
N ASN A 77 -6.08 5.29 -11.82
CA ASN A 77 -5.80 4.71 -13.13
C ASN A 77 -6.85 5.06 -14.21
N HIS A 78 -8.08 5.42 -13.83
CA HIS A 78 -9.14 5.79 -14.79
C HIS A 78 -9.08 7.26 -15.22
N TYR A 79 -8.44 8.12 -14.42
CA TYR A 79 -8.43 9.57 -14.64
C TYR A 79 -7.01 10.15 -14.87
N ASP A 80 -5.99 9.31 -15.05
CA ASP A 80 -4.57 9.71 -15.17
C ASP A 80 -4.10 10.73 -14.10
N ILE A 81 -4.73 10.72 -12.92
CA ILE A 81 -4.34 11.58 -11.81
C ILE A 81 -3.16 10.94 -11.08
N PRO A 82 -2.05 11.66 -10.84
CA PRO A 82 -0.89 11.11 -10.14
C PRO A 82 -1.29 10.65 -8.73
N PHE A 83 -1.00 9.38 -8.41
CA PHE A 83 -1.35 8.75 -7.12
C PHE A 83 -0.86 9.54 -5.88
N ARG A 84 0.17 10.38 -6.02
CA ARG A 84 0.67 11.29 -4.98
C ARG A 84 -0.35 12.36 -4.56
N HIS A 85 -1.24 12.80 -5.44
CA HIS A 85 -2.23 13.85 -5.12
C HIS A 85 -3.47 13.31 -4.40
N ALA A 86 -3.86 12.06 -4.66
CA ALA A 86 -5.03 11.44 -4.02
C ALA A 86 -4.84 11.14 -2.52
N ARG A 87 -3.59 11.03 -2.04
CA ARG A 87 -3.30 10.69 -0.64
C ARG A 87 -3.50 11.84 0.36
N ARG A 88 -3.44 13.10 -0.08
CA ARG A 88 -3.46 14.28 0.82
C ARG A 88 -4.83 14.54 1.47
N VAL A 89 -5.89 13.88 1.00
CA VAL A 89 -7.28 14.18 1.39
C VAL A 89 -7.79 13.31 2.57
N MET A 90 -7.11 12.23 2.95
CA MET A 90 -7.71 11.21 3.85
C MET A 90 -6.81 10.66 4.96
N LEU A 91 -5.72 11.35 5.31
CA LEU A 91 -4.97 11.08 6.56
C LEU A 91 -5.50 11.86 7.77
N LEU A 92 -6.57 12.66 7.58
CA LEU A 92 -7.42 13.26 8.62
C LEU A 92 -8.56 12.31 8.98
#